data_AF-K1T7K2-F1
#
_entry.id   AF-K1T7K2-F1
#
_cell.length_a   1.000
_cell.length_b   1.000
_cell.length_c   1.000
_cell.angle_alpha   90.00
_cell.angle_beta   90.00
_cell.angle_gamma   90.00
#
_symmetry.space_group_name_H-M   'P 1'
#
loop_
_entity.id
_entity.type
_entity.pdbx_description
1 polymer ?
#
loop_
_entity_poly.entity_id
_entity_poly.type
_entity_poly.pdbx_seq_one_letter_code
_entity_poly.pdbx_strand_id
1 'polypeptide(L)'
;MVATAGVKRHDSIHVETEINGIEFEANGTHTIDRGFTQMEIMLGITKECADKELNEVNVGEIMKIDLKEIAEVKIKPPALYTDASLLAAMETAGNDVYDNETEKKGIGTPATRASAIETLVSREYIIREKKKIIPTERGIKLVSILPKALKSPKTTASWEEGLQKLKGEK
;
A
#
# COMPACT_ATOMS: atom_id res chain seq x y z
N MET A 1 -17.57 -4.31 -18.21
CA MET A 1 -18.15 -3.18 -18.99
C MET A 1 -17.86 -1.86 -18.26
N VAL A 2 -16.59 -1.54 -18.00
CA VAL A 2 -16.14 -0.28 -17.36
C VAL A 2 -14.99 0.36 -18.16
N ALA A 3 -14.31 -0.42 -19.02
CA ALA A 3 -13.11 -0.01 -19.75
C ALA A 3 -13.32 1.01 -20.89
N THR A 4 -14.56 1.45 -21.15
CA THR A 4 -14.86 2.45 -22.21
C THR A 4 -15.19 3.83 -21.67
N ALA A 5 -15.23 4.02 -20.34
CA ALA A 5 -15.48 5.32 -19.74
C ALA A 5 -14.24 6.23 -19.80
N GLY A 6 -14.44 7.54 -19.92
CA GLY A 6 -13.37 8.53 -20.01
C GLY A 6 -12.51 8.64 -18.74
N VAL A 7 -11.33 9.26 -18.84
CA VAL A 7 -10.42 9.47 -17.71
C VAL A 7 -10.95 10.56 -16.78
N LYS A 8 -10.85 10.37 -15.46
CA LYS A 8 -11.17 11.39 -14.46
C LYS A 8 -10.25 12.61 -14.65
N ARG A 9 -10.81 13.82 -14.65
CA ARG A 9 -10.06 15.09 -14.70
C ARG A 9 -10.39 15.94 -13.48
N HIS A 10 -9.37 16.53 -12.88
CA HIS A 10 -9.50 17.41 -11.74
C HIS A 10 -8.46 18.51 -11.80
N ASP A 11 -8.79 19.65 -11.22
CA ASP A 11 -7.84 20.70 -10.90
C ASP A 11 -7.36 20.50 -9.47
N SER A 12 -6.07 20.76 -9.23
CA SER A 12 -5.46 20.72 -7.91
C SER A 12 -4.81 22.05 -7.60
N ILE A 13 -5.13 22.63 -6.45
CA ILE A 13 -4.57 23.87 -5.95
C ILE A 13 -3.72 23.54 -4.73
N HIS A 14 -2.46 23.94 -4.75
CA HIS A 14 -1.53 23.85 -3.63
C HIS A 14 -1.17 25.27 -3.19
N VAL A 15 -1.37 25.56 -1.90
CA VAL A 15 -1.07 26.86 -1.31
C VAL A 15 -0.10 26.66 -0.15
N GLU A 16 1.05 27.31 -0.25
CA GLU A 16 2.04 27.40 0.81
C GLU A 16 1.94 28.80 1.44
N THR A 17 1.97 28.87 2.77
CA THR A 17 1.95 30.15 3.48
C THR A 17 2.86 30.10 4.70
N GLU A 18 3.49 31.23 4.99
CA GLU A 18 4.36 31.40 6.15
C GLU A 18 3.68 32.32 7.16
N ILE A 19 3.55 31.87 8.40
CA ILE A 19 3.00 32.65 9.50
C ILE A 19 4.00 32.65 10.65
N ASN A 20 4.58 33.81 10.95
CA ASN A 20 5.53 33.97 12.05
C ASN A 20 6.70 32.95 12.03
N GLY A 21 7.20 32.59 10.84
CA GLY A 21 8.29 31.62 10.67
C GLY A 21 7.87 30.15 10.70
N ILE A 22 6.56 29.84 10.68
CA ILE A 22 6.01 28.49 10.56
C ILE A 22 5.37 28.34 9.18
N GLU A 23 5.76 27.30 8.46
CA GLU A 23 5.21 26.95 7.15
C GLU A 23 3.91 26.14 7.31
N PHE A 24 2.90 26.51 6.54
CA PHE A 24 1.61 25.83 6.46
C PHE A 24 1.29 25.50 5.01
N GLU A 25 0.72 24.32 4.80
CA GLU A 25 0.28 23.86 3.48
C GLU A 25 -1.23 23.61 3.46
N ALA A 26 -1.88 24.06 2.39
CA ALA A 26 -3.26 23.76 2.10
C ALA A 26 -3.38 23.13 0.70
N ASN A 27 -4.03 21.97 0.65
CA ASN A 27 -4.29 21.23 -0.58
C ASN A 27 -5.79 21.24 -0.87
N GLY A 28 -6.14 21.66 -2.08
CA GLY A 28 -7.50 21.68 -2.60
C GLY A 28 -7.60 20.95 -3.93
N THR A 29 -8.72 20.28 -4.17
CA THR A 29 -8.97 19.54 -5.40
C THR A 29 -10.39 19.81 -5.86
N HIS A 30 -10.59 20.09 -7.15
CA HIS A 30 -11.90 20.29 -7.75
C HIS A 30 -12.03 19.39 -8.99
N THR A 31 -12.95 18.43 -8.94
CA THR A 31 -13.16 17.46 -10.02
C THR A 31 -13.97 18.08 -11.15
N ILE A 32 -13.33 18.31 -12.30
CA ILE A 32 -14.00 18.81 -13.52
C ILE A 32 -14.83 17.71 -14.18
N ASP A 33 -14.28 16.50 -14.28
CA ASP A 33 -14.94 15.36 -14.93
C ASP A 33 -14.66 14.08 -14.13
N ARG A 34 -15.72 13.39 -13.75
CA ARG A 34 -15.64 12.14 -12.98
C ARG A 34 -15.21 10.95 -13.83
N GLY A 35 -15.40 10.97 -15.16
CA GLY A 35 -14.99 9.88 -16.04
C GLY A 35 -15.46 8.49 -15.54
N PHE A 36 -14.57 7.49 -15.57
CA PHE A 36 -14.85 6.12 -15.13
C PHE A 36 -15.31 6.00 -13.66
N THR A 37 -14.92 6.95 -12.79
CA THR A 37 -15.34 6.93 -11.39
C THR A 37 -16.85 7.13 -11.22
N GLN A 38 -17.51 7.79 -12.19
CA GLN A 38 -18.98 7.89 -12.22
C GLN A 38 -19.65 6.51 -12.33
N MET A 39 -19.06 5.61 -13.13
CA MET A 39 -19.56 4.25 -13.31
C MET A 39 -19.32 3.40 -12.06
N GLU A 40 -18.15 3.54 -11.42
CA GLU A 40 -17.82 2.81 -10.20
C GLU A 40 -18.71 3.19 -9.02
N ILE A 41 -19.06 4.47 -8.90
CA ILE A 41 -20.03 4.96 -7.91
C ILE A 41 -21.41 4.36 -8.18
N MET A 42 -21.86 4.37 -9.45
CA MET A 42 -23.16 3.80 -9.84
C MET A 42 -23.25 2.28 -9.60
N LEU A 43 -22.12 1.57 -9.75
CA LEU A 43 -22.02 0.14 -9.49
C LEU A 43 -21.76 -0.19 -8.00
N GLY A 44 -21.63 0.82 -7.13
CA GLY A 44 -21.38 0.64 -5.70
C GLY A 44 -19.98 0.13 -5.34
N ILE A 45 -19.02 0.26 -6.26
CA ILE A 45 -17.62 -0.17 -6.08
C ILE A 45 -16.85 0.86 -5.24
N THR A 46 -17.06 2.15 -5.51
CA THR A 46 -16.47 3.28 -4.77
C THR A 46 -17.56 4.18 -4.21
N LYS A 47 -17.25 4.83 -3.09
CA LYS A 47 -18.13 5.84 -2.50
C LYS A 47 -17.80 7.21 -3.07
N GLU A 48 -18.82 8.04 -3.23
CA GLU A 48 -18.65 9.45 -3.54
C GLU A 48 -17.94 10.14 -2.35
N CYS A 49 -16.77 10.73 -2.62
CA CYS A 49 -16.08 11.60 -1.69
C CYS A 49 -16.30 13.03 -2.15
N ALA A 50 -16.68 13.91 -1.22
CA ALA A 50 -16.73 15.33 -1.48
C ALA A 50 -15.32 15.86 -1.75
N ASP A 51 -15.21 16.73 -2.74
CA ASP A 51 -13.99 17.42 -3.07
C ASP A 51 -13.63 18.42 -1.96
N LYS A 52 -12.35 18.51 -1.63
CA LYS A 52 -11.85 19.51 -0.70
C LYS A 52 -11.58 20.78 -1.49
N GLU A 53 -12.64 21.55 -1.72
CA GLU A 53 -12.54 22.81 -2.46
C GLU A 53 -11.79 23.86 -1.63
N LEU A 54 -10.86 24.55 -2.27
CA LEU A 54 -10.25 25.76 -1.76
C LEU A 54 -10.75 26.93 -2.61
N ASN A 55 -10.93 28.07 -1.96
CA ASN A 55 -11.21 29.31 -2.68
C ASN A 55 -9.98 29.68 -3.54
N GLU A 56 -10.21 30.45 -4.60
CA GLU A 56 -9.12 31.04 -5.37
C GLU A 56 -8.33 32.01 -4.47
N VAL A 57 -7.02 31.79 -4.37
CA VAL A 57 -6.12 32.62 -3.55
C VAL A 57 -5.09 33.26 -4.48
N ASN A 58 -4.85 34.56 -4.30
CA ASN A 58 -3.81 35.26 -5.04
C ASN A 58 -2.47 35.24 -4.30
N VAL A 59 -1.37 35.14 -5.04
CA VAL A 59 -0.02 35.19 -4.45
C VAL A 59 0.20 36.56 -3.80
N GLY A 60 0.48 36.57 -2.50
CA GLY A 60 0.70 37.79 -1.71
C GLY A 60 -0.54 38.33 -0.99
N GLU A 61 -1.66 37.61 -1.01
CA GLU A 61 -2.86 37.98 -0.26
C GLU A 61 -2.64 37.85 1.26
N ILE A 62 -2.96 38.91 2.01
CA ILE A 62 -2.87 38.92 3.47
C ILE A 62 -4.20 38.43 4.04
N MET A 63 -4.23 37.18 4.50
CA MET A 63 -5.41 36.59 5.13
C MET A 63 -5.32 36.64 6.66
N LYS A 64 -6.45 36.90 7.31
CA LYS A 64 -6.57 36.78 8.77
C LYS A 64 -6.86 35.32 9.12
N ILE A 65 -6.00 34.72 9.93
CA ILE A 65 -6.09 33.30 10.29
C ILE A 65 -6.50 33.18 11.75
N ASP A 66 -7.60 32.47 11.99
CA ASP A 66 -8.02 32.04 13.32
C ASP A 66 -7.55 30.59 13.52
N LEU A 67 -6.51 30.40 14.33
CA LEU A 67 -6.03 29.09 14.75
C LEU A 67 -7.11 28.40 15.58
N LYS A 68 -7.81 27.45 14.96
CA LYS A 68 -9.01 26.84 15.53
C LYS A 68 -8.73 25.58 16.35
N GLU A 69 -7.73 24.78 15.96
CA GLU A 69 -7.46 23.49 16.59
C GLU A 69 -6.00 23.05 16.37
N ILE A 70 -5.38 22.48 17.41
CA ILE A 70 -4.08 21.80 17.32
C ILE A 70 -4.38 20.31 17.24
N ALA A 71 -4.07 19.70 16.09
CA ALA A 71 -4.32 18.28 15.87
C ALA A 71 -3.23 17.44 16.56
N GLU A 72 -3.59 16.76 17.65
CA GLU A 72 -2.72 15.73 18.25
C GLU A 72 -2.77 14.44 17.41
N VAL A 73 -1.67 14.13 16.72
CA VAL A 73 -1.56 12.89 15.94
C VAL A 73 -1.05 11.76 16.84
N LYS A 74 -1.92 10.80 17.15
CA LYS A 74 -1.52 9.54 17.79
C LYS A 74 -1.12 8.51 16.74
N ILE A 75 0.11 7.99 16.86
CA ILE A 75 0.61 6.92 16.00
C ILE A 75 -0.14 5.63 16.34
N LYS A 76 -0.73 4.99 15.33
CA LYS A 76 -1.39 3.69 15.46
C LYS A 76 -0.41 2.57 15.11
N PRO A 77 -0.47 1.42 15.78
CA PRO A 77 0.33 0.27 15.41
C PRO A 77 -0.03 -0.19 13.99
N PRO A 78 0.91 -0.84 13.27
CA PRO A 78 0.63 -1.41 11.95
C PRO A 78 -0.56 -2.37 12.00
N ALA A 79 -1.41 -2.30 10.97
CA ALA A 79 -2.50 -3.24 10.83
C ALA A 79 -1.96 -4.66 10.56
N LEU A 80 -2.63 -5.67 11.13
CA LEU A 80 -2.36 -7.06 10.79
C LEU A 80 -2.66 -7.30 9.30
N TYR A 81 -1.91 -8.23 8.71
CA TYR A 81 -2.12 -8.61 7.32
C TYR A 81 -3.49 -9.26 7.10
N THR A 82 -4.12 -8.94 5.99
CA THR A 82 -5.15 -9.74 5.30
C THR A 82 -4.48 -10.61 4.23
N ASP A 83 -5.18 -11.59 3.67
CA ASP A 83 -4.67 -12.39 2.54
C ASP A 83 -4.17 -11.51 1.39
N ALA A 84 -4.93 -10.48 1.00
CA ALA A 84 -4.55 -9.56 -0.07
C ALA A 84 -3.27 -8.78 0.27
N SER A 85 -3.18 -8.24 1.49
CA SER A 85 -1.99 -7.48 1.90
C SER A 85 -0.76 -8.36 2.12
N LEU A 86 -0.95 -9.63 2.52
CA LEU A 86 0.15 -10.59 2.64
C LEU A 86 0.66 -10.99 1.26
N LEU A 87 -0.24 -11.26 0.31
CA LEU A 87 0.14 -11.52 -1.08
C LEU A 87 0.92 -10.33 -1.65
N ALA A 88 0.43 -9.10 -1.47
CA ALA A 88 1.13 -7.87 -1.88
C ALA A 88 2.53 -7.75 -1.23
N ALA A 89 2.64 -8.09 0.06
CA ALA A 89 3.93 -8.10 0.75
C ALA A 89 4.89 -9.17 0.17
N MET A 90 4.38 -10.35 -0.20
CA MET A 90 5.20 -11.41 -0.80
C MET A 90 5.75 -11.04 -2.19
N GLU A 91 5.04 -10.22 -2.98
CA GLU A 91 5.54 -9.77 -4.30
C GLU A 91 6.69 -8.78 -4.21
N THR A 92 6.87 -8.17 -3.04
CA THR A 92 7.93 -7.18 -2.79
C THR A 92 9.00 -7.67 -1.82
N ALA A 93 8.78 -8.80 -1.16
CA ALA A 93 9.68 -9.34 -0.15
C ALA A 93 11.03 -9.76 -0.77
N GLY A 94 12.13 -9.20 -0.24
CA GLY A 94 13.48 -9.51 -0.70
C GLY A 94 13.88 -8.84 -2.02
N ASN A 95 13.07 -7.89 -2.52
CA ASN A 95 13.33 -7.22 -3.79
C ASN A 95 14.60 -6.37 -3.83
N ASP A 96 15.20 -6.11 -2.67
CA ASP A 96 16.47 -5.42 -2.51
C ASP A 96 17.68 -6.28 -2.91
N VAL A 97 17.49 -7.58 -3.16
CA VAL A 97 18.54 -8.50 -3.61
C VAL A 97 18.68 -8.52 -5.14
N TYR A 98 17.62 -8.22 -5.89
CA TYR A 98 17.66 -8.22 -7.35
C TYR A 98 18.42 -7.02 -7.90
N ASP A 99 19.24 -7.26 -8.92
CA ASP A 99 19.86 -6.20 -9.72
C ASP A 99 18.81 -5.34 -10.43
N ASN A 100 19.17 -4.10 -10.80
CA ASN A 100 18.24 -3.16 -11.44
C ASN A 100 17.69 -3.64 -12.79
N GLU A 101 18.36 -4.61 -13.43
CA GLU A 101 17.97 -5.17 -14.73
C GLU A 101 17.10 -6.42 -14.61
N THR A 102 16.95 -6.99 -13.40
CA THR A 102 16.17 -8.22 -13.17
C THR A 102 14.73 -7.88 -12.76
N GLU A 103 13.76 -8.60 -13.34
CA GLU A 103 12.35 -8.43 -12.98
C GLU A 103 12.13 -8.82 -11.51
N LYS A 104 11.83 -7.81 -10.68
CA LYS A 104 11.63 -7.97 -9.24
C LYS A 104 10.32 -8.70 -8.97
N LYS A 105 10.41 -10.01 -8.66
CA LYS A 105 9.26 -10.88 -8.44
C LYS A 105 9.00 -11.23 -6.96
N GLY A 106 9.73 -10.65 -6.01
CA GLY A 106 9.59 -11.00 -4.60
C GLY A 106 9.84 -12.48 -4.35
N ILE A 107 9.16 -13.06 -3.36
CA ILE A 107 9.24 -14.50 -3.09
C ILE A 107 8.07 -15.24 -3.75
N GLY A 108 8.39 -16.28 -4.52
CA GLY A 108 7.42 -17.12 -5.21
C GLY A 108 6.67 -16.42 -6.36
N THR A 109 5.94 -17.22 -7.12
CA THR A 109 5.05 -16.79 -8.21
C THR A 109 3.61 -16.62 -7.73
N PRO A 110 2.74 -15.88 -8.46
CA PRO A 110 1.34 -15.71 -8.06
C PRO A 110 0.63 -17.03 -7.72
N ALA A 111 0.89 -18.10 -8.48
CA ALA A 111 0.31 -19.42 -8.24
C ALA A 111 0.83 -20.10 -6.97
N THR A 112 2.11 -19.91 -6.62
CA THR A 112 2.73 -20.60 -5.47
C THR A 112 2.51 -19.85 -4.16
N ARG A 113 2.36 -18.52 -4.18
CA ARG A 113 2.11 -17.72 -2.98
C ARG A 113 0.81 -18.10 -2.28
N ALA A 114 -0.29 -18.25 -3.03
CA ALA A 114 -1.57 -18.67 -2.48
C ALA A 114 -1.46 -20.07 -1.83
N SER A 115 -0.81 -21.02 -2.50
CA SER A 115 -0.58 -22.38 -1.98
C SER A 115 0.29 -22.38 -0.71
N ALA A 116 1.30 -21.51 -0.63
CA ALA A 116 2.12 -21.36 0.56
C ALA A 116 1.29 -20.86 1.76
N ILE A 117 0.42 -19.87 1.57
CA ILE A 117 -0.46 -19.38 2.63
C ILE A 117 -1.42 -20.49 3.11
N GLU A 118 -2.03 -21.24 2.20
CA GLU A 118 -2.89 -22.38 2.56
C GLU A 118 -2.12 -23.47 3.33
N THR A 119 -0.85 -23.68 2.99
CA THR A 119 0.02 -24.60 3.74
C THR A 119 0.28 -24.12 5.16
N LEU A 120 0.45 -22.81 5.37
CA LEU A 120 0.63 -22.24 6.71
C LEU A 120 -0.64 -22.33 7.57
N VAL A 121 -1.81 -22.16 6.95
CA VAL A 121 -3.13 -22.31 7.60
C VAL A 121 -3.37 -23.76 7.98
N SER A 122 -3.21 -24.70 7.03
CA SER A 122 -3.43 -26.14 7.26
C SER A 122 -2.48 -26.74 8.29
N ARG A 123 -1.27 -26.20 8.45
CA ARG A 123 -0.32 -26.58 9.50
C ARG A 123 -0.52 -25.85 10.83
N GLU A 124 -1.55 -25.02 10.93
CA GLU A 124 -1.93 -24.26 12.13
C GLU A 124 -0.83 -23.30 12.63
N TYR A 125 0.02 -22.79 11.72
CA TYR A 125 1.00 -21.74 12.06
C TYR A 125 0.38 -20.35 12.03
N ILE A 126 -0.67 -20.17 11.23
CA ILE A 126 -1.47 -18.96 11.15
C ILE A 126 -2.95 -19.34 11.14
N ILE A 127 -3.80 -18.41 11.59
CA ILE A 127 -5.26 -18.53 11.53
C ILE A 127 -5.86 -17.31 10.83
N ARG A 128 -7.03 -17.50 10.21
CA ARG A 128 -7.83 -16.43 9.62
C ARG A 128 -8.94 -16.04 10.59
N GLU A 129 -8.88 -14.84 11.13
CA GLU A 129 -9.92 -14.30 12.01
C GLU A 129 -10.36 -12.92 11.53
N LYS A 130 -11.67 -12.73 11.29
CA LYS A 130 -12.24 -11.45 10.81
C LYS A 130 -11.47 -10.85 9.61
N LYS A 131 -11.09 -11.69 8.65
CA LYS A 131 -10.28 -11.36 7.45
C LYS A 131 -8.82 -10.95 7.72
N LYS A 132 -8.34 -11.15 8.95
CA LYS A 132 -6.95 -10.92 9.34
C LYS A 132 -6.24 -12.25 9.51
N ILE A 133 -4.95 -12.27 9.18
CA ILE A 133 -4.03 -13.36 9.40
C ILE A 133 -3.37 -13.12 10.75
N ILE A 134 -3.53 -14.07 11.67
CA ILE A 134 -3.00 -14.01 13.02
C ILE A 134 -2.03 -15.18 13.20
N PRO A 135 -0.78 -14.95 13.62
CA PRO A 135 0.15 -16.03 13.92
C PRO A 135 -0.30 -16.77 15.19
N THR A 136 -0.28 -18.10 15.17
CA THR A 136 -0.54 -18.91 16.37
C THR A 136 0.70 -18.95 17.26
N GLU A 137 0.53 -19.36 18.53
CA GLU A 137 1.69 -19.60 19.40
C GLU A 137 2.69 -20.57 18.79
N ARG A 138 2.20 -21.58 18.08
CA ARG A 138 3.02 -22.59 17.40
C ARG A 138 3.83 -21.95 16.27
N GLY A 139 3.20 -21.10 15.45
CA GLY A 139 3.88 -20.33 14.41
C GLY A 139 4.98 -19.42 14.99
N ILE A 140 4.67 -18.70 16.07
CA ILE A 140 5.63 -17.82 16.76
C ILE A 140 6.81 -18.63 17.30
N LYS A 141 6.56 -19.75 17.99
CA LYS A 141 7.61 -20.62 18.54
C LYS A 141 8.49 -21.18 17.43
N LEU A 142 7.92 -21.68 16.34
CA LEU A 142 8.68 -22.16 15.19
C LEU A 142 9.60 -21.07 14.64
N VAL A 143 9.04 -19.88 14.40
CA VAL A 143 9.82 -18.74 13.92
C VAL A 143 10.85 -18.30 14.95
N SER A 144 10.67 -18.49 16.26
CA SER A 144 11.72 -18.14 17.24
C SER A 144 12.95 -19.07 17.17
N ILE A 145 12.74 -20.37 16.92
CA ILE A 145 13.80 -21.40 17.02
C ILE A 145 14.64 -21.46 15.72
N LEU A 146 14.07 -21.12 14.57
CA LEU A 146 14.80 -21.20 13.30
C LEU A 146 16.05 -20.27 13.28
N PRO A 147 17.07 -20.57 12.47
CA PRO A 147 18.15 -19.63 12.18
C PRO A 147 17.64 -18.38 11.44
N LYS A 148 18.29 -17.22 11.64
CA LYS A 148 17.90 -15.96 10.96
C LYS A 148 17.92 -16.09 9.42
N ALA A 149 18.87 -16.84 8.87
CA ALA A 149 18.98 -17.07 7.43
C ALA A 149 17.71 -17.71 6.84
N LEU A 150 17.09 -18.67 7.54
CA LEU A 150 15.89 -19.37 7.05
C LEU A 150 14.59 -18.58 7.21
N LYS A 151 14.60 -17.50 8.02
CA LYS A 151 13.44 -16.61 8.20
C LYS A 151 13.49 -15.41 7.25
N SER A 152 14.61 -15.19 6.58
CA SER A 152 14.84 -14.01 5.77
C SER A 152 14.26 -14.20 4.36
N PRO A 153 13.36 -13.32 3.89
CA PRO A 153 12.89 -13.39 2.52
C PRO A 153 14.03 -13.20 1.50
N LYS A 154 15.10 -12.47 1.89
CA LYS A 154 16.29 -12.27 1.04
C LYS A 154 16.99 -13.57 0.68
N THR A 155 17.02 -14.53 1.61
CA THR A 155 17.66 -15.82 1.38
C THR A 155 16.88 -16.62 0.34
N THR A 156 15.55 -16.63 0.43
CA THR A 156 14.69 -17.26 -0.58
C THR A 156 14.80 -16.55 -1.93
N ALA A 157 14.79 -15.22 -1.97
CA ALA A 157 14.92 -14.44 -3.20
C ALA A 157 16.24 -14.76 -3.94
N SER A 158 17.36 -14.83 -3.22
CA SER A 158 18.66 -15.21 -3.79
C SER A 158 18.66 -16.62 -4.39
N TRP A 159 17.99 -17.58 -3.75
CA TRP A 159 17.85 -18.92 -4.30
C TRP A 159 16.98 -18.96 -5.55
N GLU A 160 15.87 -18.23 -5.55
CA GLU A 160 14.98 -18.12 -6.71
C GLU A 160 15.68 -17.44 -7.90
N GLU A 161 16.46 -16.40 -7.66
CA GLU A 161 17.32 -15.76 -8.67
C GLU A 161 18.34 -16.76 -9.25
N GLY A 162 19.00 -17.53 -8.38
CA GLY A 162 19.91 -18.60 -8.81
C GLY A 162 19.21 -19.64 -9.71
N LEU A 163 17.98 -20.03 -9.36
CA LEU A 163 17.17 -20.95 -10.17
C LEU A 163 16.74 -20.34 -11.51
N GLN A 164 16.45 -19.04 -11.56
CA GLN A 164 16.13 -18.33 -12.81
C GLN A 164 17.33 -18.28 -13.75
N LYS A 165 18.52 -17.92 -13.23
CA LYS A 165 19.78 -17.92 -13.99
C LYS A 165 20.08 -19.28 -14.63
N LEU A 166 19.80 -20.38 -13.92
CA LEU A 166 19.95 -21.74 -14.44
C LEU A 166 18.94 -22.10 -15.53
N LYS A 167 17.71 -21.57 -15.47
CA LYS A 167 16.66 -21.79 -16.47
C LYS A 167 16.90 -21.02 -17.77
N GLY A 168 17.84 -20.07 -17.80
CA GLY A 168 18.15 -19.26 -18.96
C GLY A 168 17.12 -18.17 -19.26
N GLU A 169 16.21 -17.90 -18.31
CA GLU A 169 15.32 -16.75 -18.36
C GLU A 169 16.14 -15.52 -17.89
N LYS A 170 16.51 -14.66 -18.86
CA LYS A 170 17.07 -13.33 -18.58
C LYS A 170 15.98 -12.36 -18.18
#